data_AF-A0A3B9IT14-F1
#
_entry.id   AF-A0A3B9IT14-F1
#
_cell.length_a   1.000
_cell.length_b   1.000
_cell.length_c   1.000
_cell.angle_alpha   90.00
_cell.angle_beta   90.00
_cell.angle_gamma   90.00
#
_symmetry.space_group_name_H-M   'P 1'
#
loop_
_entity.id
_entity.type
_entity.pdbx_description
1 polymer ?
#
loop_
_entity_poly.entity_id
_entity_poly.type
_entity_poly.pdbx_seq_one_letter_code
_entity_poly.pdbx_strand_id
1 'polypeptide(L)'
;AETGDTLTIRQSHGGSGKQARSVIDGLEADVVTLALAYDIDAIADNGGALRQDWQRALPDNSSPYTSTIVLLVRKGNPKGIKDWDDLVKPGIKVITPNPKTSGGARWNYLAAWGYALDQGRDAAGARDFVKALFANVPVLDSGARGATTTFVQRGIGDVLLAWENEALLAVNELGPDAFDIVVPSLSILAEPPVAVVDRVVDAHGTRKVAEAYLNFLYTPEGQELAARHFYRPRDPEVAARHAATFPEVRLFTIDEVFGGWRKAQAEHFADGGIFDQIVAKN
;
A
#
# COMPACT_ATOMS: atom_id res chain seq x y z
N ALA A 1 -8.81 -18.61 23.15
CA ALA A 1 -8.94 -20.06 23.42
C ALA A 1 -7.87 -20.56 24.41
N GLU A 2 -6.62 -20.11 24.32
CA GLU A 2 -5.54 -20.58 25.22
C GLU A 2 -5.59 -20.06 26.66
N THR A 3 -6.00 -18.80 26.88
CA THR A 3 -5.98 -18.19 28.23
C THR A 3 -7.35 -18.05 28.89
N GLY A 4 -8.44 -18.26 28.12
CA GLY A 4 -9.81 -17.99 28.58
C GLY A 4 -10.18 -16.50 28.63
N ASP A 5 -9.26 -15.59 28.28
CA ASP A 5 -9.50 -14.16 28.26
C ASP A 5 -10.45 -13.75 27.12
N THR A 6 -11.27 -12.72 27.36
CA THR A 6 -12.08 -12.07 26.33
C THR A 6 -11.32 -10.88 25.75
N LEU A 7 -10.88 -11.00 24.50
CA LEU A 7 -10.18 -9.93 23.78
C LEU A 7 -11.18 -9.06 23.00
N THR A 8 -11.16 -7.76 23.23
CA THR A 8 -11.90 -6.78 22.43
C THR A 8 -10.93 -5.94 21.61
N ILE A 9 -11.05 -5.98 20.28
CA ILE A 9 -10.18 -5.23 19.37
C ILE A 9 -10.97 -4.06 18.78
N ARG A 10 -10.41 -2.86 18.86
CA ARG A 10 -10.95 -1.65 18.21
C ARG A 10 -10.03 -1.27 17.06
N GLN A 11 -10.61 -0.99 15.90
CA GLN A 11 -9.86 -0.67 14.70
C GLN A 11 -10.08 0.78 14.28
N SER A 12 -9.03 1.41 13.75
CA SER A 12 -9.05 2.74 13.17
C SER A 12 -8.37 2.69 11.81
N HIS A 13 -9.10 3.05 10.75
CA HIS A 13 -8.62 2.97 9.37
C HIS A 13 -8.54 4.36 8.73
N GLY A 14 -7.50 4.57 7.95
CA GLY A 14 -7.26 5.83 7.24
C GLY A 14 -6.03 5.74 6.35
N GLY A 15 -5.66 6.85 5.71
CA GLY A 15 -4.39 6.95 4.99
C GLY A 15 -3.22 6.68 5.96
N SER A 16 -2.33 5.75 5.59
CA SER A 16 -1.27 5.24 6.47
C SER A 16 -0.42 6.34 7.12
N GLY A 17 0.03 7.34 6.36
CA GLY A 17 0.79 8.46 6.92
C GLY A 17 -0.04 9.36 7.85
N LYS A 18 -1.36 9.47 7.63
CA LYS A 18 -2.26 10.15 8.56
C LYS A 18 -2.43 9.36 9.86
N GLN A 19 -2.60 8.04 9.78
CA GLN A 19 -2.70 7.18 10.97
C GLN A 19 -1.41 7.22 11.80
N ALA A 20 -0.24 7.17 11.15
CA ALA A 20 1.05 7.30 11.83
C ALA A 20 1.17 8.62 12.60
N ARG A 21 0.80 9.75 11.97
CA ARG A 21 0.73 11.04 12.65
C ARG A 21 -0.21 11.03 13.84
N SER A 22 -1.39 10.43 13.75
CA SER A 22 -2.30 10.33 14.89
C SER A 22 -1.70 9.58 16.08
N VAL A 23 -0.89 8.54 15.84
CA VAL A 23 -0.15 7.83 16.91
C VAL A 23 0.95 8.71 17.50
N ILE A 24 1.71 9.42 16.67
CA ILE A 24 2.72 10.40 17.12
C ILE A 24 2.07 11.49 18.00
N ASP A 25 0.90 11.97 17.60
CA ASP A 25 0.16 13.04 18.26
C ASP A 25 -0.62 12.56 19.51
N GLY A 26 -0.53 11.28 19.87
CA GLY A 26 -1.02 10.75 21.16
C GLY A 26 -2.14 9.71 21.09
N LEU A 27 -2.54 9.21 19.91
CA LEU A 27 -3.41 8.05 19.82
C LEU A 27 -2.69 6.81 20.38
N GLU A 28 -3.19 6.29 21.50
CA GLU A 28 -2.63 5.12 22.19
C GLU A 28 -3.03 3.81 21.52
N ALA A 29 -2.42 3.50 20.37
CA ALA A 29 -2.58 2.21 19.71
C ALA A 29 -1.62 1.17 20.32
N ASP A 30 -2.12 -0.01 20.73
CA ASP A 30 -1.27 -1.13 21.18
C ASP A 30 -0.39 -1.69 20.07
N VAL A 31 -0.96 -1.76 18.85
CA VAL A 31 -0.29 -2.23 17.65
C VAL A 31 -0.61 -1.30 16.49
N VAL A 32 0.32 -1.19 15.57
CA VAL A 32 0.13 -0.51 14.29
C VAL A 32 0.29 -1.51 13.16
N THR A 33 -0.63 -1.47 12.19
CA THR A 33 -0.60 -2.27 10.97
C THR A 33 -0.71 -1.31 9.79
N LEU A 34 0.43 -0.83 9.31
CA LEU A 34 0.52 0.30 8.38
C LEU A 34 0.84 -0.18 6.96
N ALA A 35 0.79 0.74 6.00
CA ALA A 35 0.94 0.38 4.59
C ALA A 35 2.39 0.20 4.13
N LEU A 36 3.36 0.73 4.88
CA LEU A 36 4.79 0.74 4.51
C LEU A 36 5.68 1.07 5.72
N ALA A 37 6.94 0.63 5.66
CA ALA A 37 7.87 0.70 6.79
C ALA A 37 8.17 2.12 7.26
N TYR A 38 8.30 3.08 6.35
CA TYR A 38 8.59 4.48 6.71
C TYR A 38 7.56 5.07 7.70
N ASP A 39 6.29 4.67 7.62
CA ASP A 39 5.28 5.22 8.51
C ASP A 39 5.44 4.73 9.95
N ILE A 40 5.98 3.52 10.16
CA ILE A 40 6.33 3.00 11.48
C ILE A 40 7.67 3.59 11.96
N ASP A 41 8.64 3.75 11.05
CA ASP A 41 9.88 4.49 11.33
C ASP A 41 9.59 5.91 11.84
N ALA A 42 8.63 6.61 11.22
CA ALA A 42 8.23 7.95 11.66
C ALA A 42 7.69 7.97 13.10
N ILE A 43 6.96 6.93 13.52
CA ILE A 43 6.48 6.79 14.91
C ILE A 43 7.67 6.54 15.86
N ALA A 44 8.60 5.68 15.47
CA ALA A 44 9.82 5.39 16.24
C ALA A 44 10.70 6.64 16.40
N ASP A 45 10.84 7.45 15.34
CA ASP A 45 11.71 8.63 15.30
C ASP A 45 11.11 9.83 16.07
N ASN A 46 9.79 10.01 16.03
CA ASN A 46 9.15 11.25 16.52
C ASN A 46 8.31 11.09 17.80
N GLY A 47 8.00 9.86 18.21
CA GLY A 47 7.19 9.61 19.41
C GLY A 47 7.91 8.85 20.52
N GLY A 48 9.10 8.29 20.25
CA GLY A 48 9.80 7.38 21.16
C GLY A 48 8.96 6.19 21.63
N ALA A 49 7.85 5.91 20.92
CA ALA A 49 6.85 4.94 21.33
C ALA A 49 7.19 3.51 20.89
N LEU A 50 8.18 3.38 19.99
CA LEU A 50 8.66 2.15 19.38
C LEU A 50 10.19 2.09 19.45
N ARG A 51 10.73 0.87 19.56
CA ARG A 51 12.17 0.64 19.35
C ARG A 51 12.57 0.95 17.91
N GLN A 52 13.80 1.43 17.72
CA GLN A 52 14.35 1.80 16.40
C GLN A 52 14.58 0.59 15.48
N ASP A 53 14.77 -0.61 16.05
CA ASP A 53 14.94 -1.87 15.34
C ASP A 53 13.63 -2.67 15.21
N TRP A 54 12.47 -2.02 15.36
CA TRP A 54 11.14 -2.65 15.34
C TRP A 54 10.94 -3.62 14.16
N GLN A 55 11.47 -3.28 12.97
CA GLN A 55 11.25 -4.05 11.75
C GLN A 55 11.88 -5.46 11.80
N ARG A 56 12.83 -5.67 12.71
CA ARG A 56 13.47 -6.98 12.96
C ARG A 56 12.75 -7.81 14.02
N ALA A 57 11.71 -7.27 14.66
CA ALA A 57 11.02 -7.96 15.75
C ALA A 57 10.16 -9.14 15.26
N LEU A 58 9.67 -9.09 14.02
CA LEU A 58 8.88 -10.15 13.39
C LEU A 58 9.50 -10.56 12.04
N PRO A 59 9.22 -11.79 11.56
CA PRO A 59 9.73 -12.28 10.28
C PRO A 59 9.38 -11.37 9.10
N ASP A 60 10.15 -11.51 8.02
CA ASP A 60 9.86 -10.93 6.70
C ASP A 60 9.63 -9.41 6.73
N ASN A 61 10.59 -8.68 7.30
CA ASN A 61 10.51 -7.22 7.46
C ASN A 61 9.27 -6.77 8.26
N SER A 62 8.86 -7.59 9.24
CA SER A 62 7.62 -7.44 10.00
C SER A 62 6.38 -7.29 9.12
N SER A 63 6.36 -7.91 7.94
CA SER A 63 5.25 -7.83 6.98
C SER A 63 4.67 -9.24 6.74
N PRO A 64 3.59 -9.63 7.46
CA PRO A 64 3.06 -11.00 7.42
C PRO A 64 2.46 -11.39 6.05
N TYR A 65 2.12 -10.41 5.23
CA TYR A 65 1.63 -10.62 3.87
C TYR A 65 2.24 -9.56 2.96
N THR A 66 2.07 -9.74 1.66
CA THR A 66 2.46 -8.76 0.64
C THR A 66 1.27 -8.42 -0.26
N SER A 67 1.47 -7.42 -1.11
CA SER A 67 0.58 -7.12 -2.21
C SER A 67 1.38 -6.44 -3.33
N THR A 68 0.68 -5.89 -4.30
CA THR A 68 1.26 -5.12 -5.39
C THR A 68 0.26 -4.09 -5.92
N ILE A 69 0.69 -3.29 -6.89
CA ILE A 69 -0.15 -2.31 -7.57
C ILE A 69 -0.61 -2.87 -8.92
N VAL A 70 -1.91 -2.83 -9.16
CA VAL A 70 -2.55 -3.24 -10.41
C VAL A 70 -3.45 -2.13 -10.94
N LEU A 71 -3.92 -2.28 -12.18
CA LEU A 71 -4.78 -1.30 -12.84
C LEU A 71 -6.21 -1.84 -12.86
N LEU A 72 -7.13 -1.22 -12.13
CA LEU A 72 -8.55 -1.56 -12.22
C LEU A 72 -9.21 -0.66 -13.27
N VAL A 73 -9.79 -1.26 -14.30
CA VAL A 73 -10.43 -0.55 -15.43
C VAL A 73 -11.92 -0.86 -15.50
N ARG A 74 -12.68 -0.02 -16.22
CA ARG A 74 -14.10 -0.30 -16.49
C ARG A 74 -14.25 -1.55 -17.36
N LYS A 75 -15.39 -2.24 -17.22
CA LYS A 75 -15.68 -3.47 -17.99
C LYS A 75 -15.43 -3.31 -19.48
N GLY A 76 -14.80 -4.31 -20.07
CA GLY A 76 -14.43 -4.36 -21.48
C GLY A 76 -13.22 -3.49 -21.83
N ASN A 77 -12.63 -2.81 -20.85
CA ASN A 77 -11.47 -1.93 -21.00
C ASN A 77 -11.62 -0.97 -22.20
N PRO A 78 -12.58 -0.02 -22.17
CA PRO A 78 -12.94 0.81 -23.33
C PRO A 78 -11.82 1.75 -23.78
N LYS A 79 -10.82 1.99 -22.91
CA LYS A 79 -9.62 2.79 -23.23
C LYS A 79 -8.45 1.96 -23.75
N GLY A 80 -8.57 0.63 -23.77
CA GLY A 80 -7.53 -0.28 -24.24
C GLY A 80 -6.24 -0.20 -23.41
N ILE A 81 -6.35 0.04 -22.09
CA ILE A 81 -5.22 0.17 -21.17
C ILE A 81 -4.59 -1.20 -20.96
N LYS A 82 -3.29 -1.33 -21.19
CA LYS A 82 -2.52 -2.57 -21.06
C LYS A 82 -1.35 -2.41 -20.10
N ASP A 83 -0.78 -1.21 -20.01
CA ASP A 83 0.39 -0.96 -19.18
C ASP A 83 0.49 0.51 -18.74
N TRP A 84 1.54 0.84 -17.98
CA TRP A 84 1.79 2.19 -17.45
C TRP A 84 1.87 3.28 -18.52
N ASP A 85 2.46 3.01 -19.70
CA ASP A 85 2.55 3.98 -20.81
C ASP A 85 1.16 4.42 -21.33
N ASP A 86 0.11 3.61 -21.14
CA ASP A 86 -1.24 4.00 -21.52
C ASP A 86 -1.81 5.09 -20.61
N LEU A 87 -1.34 5.16 -19.36
CA LEU A 87 -1.87 6.05 -18.33
C LEU A 87 -1.49 7.52 -18.56
N VAL A 88 -0.44 7.78 -19.32
CA VAL A 88 0.04 9.13 -19.67
C VAL A 88 -0.54 9.65 -20.99
N LYS A 89 -1.37 8.86 -21.68
CA LYS A 89 -2.00 9.28 -22.94
C LYS A 89 -3.02 10.39 -22.71
N PRO A 90 -3.16 11.34 -23.65
CA PRO A 90 -4.19 12.38 -23.56
C PRO A 90 -5.60 11.79 -23.44
N GLY A 91 -6.41 12.36 -22.54
CA GLY A 91 -7.81 11.98 -22.38
C GLY A 91 -8.04 10.72 -21.52
N ILE A 92 -6.99 10.16 -20.92
CA ILE A 92 -7.10 9.17 -19.85
C ILE A 92 -7.24 9.89 -18.51
N LYS A 93 -8.19 9.47 -17.69
CA LYS A 93 -8.38 9.96 -16.32
C LYS A 93 -7.96 8.89 -15.32
N VAL A 94 -6.84 9.12 -14.65
CA VAL A 94 -6.26 8.19 -13.67
C VAL A 94 -6.75 8.55 -12.27
N ILE A 95 -7.25 7.57 -11.52
CA ILE A 95 -7.56 7.72 -10.10
C ILE A 95 -6.42 7.13 -9.27
N THR A 96 -5.92 7.91 -8.33
CA THR A 96 -4.91 7.49 -7.36
C THR A 96 -5.05 8.37 -6.10
N PRO A 97 -4.82 7.85 -4.89
CA PRO A 97 -4.86 8.66 -3.67
C PRO A 97 -3.67 9.64 -3.56
N ASN A 98 -3.67 10.48 -2.53
CA ASN A 98 -2.65 11.50 -2.27
C ASN A 98 -1.39 10.93 -1.56
N PRO A 99 -0.18 11.01 -2.14
CA PRO A 99 1.08 10.56 -1.52
C PRO A 99 1.41 11.21 -0.16
N LYS A 100 0.91 12.41 0.13
CA LYS A 100 1.12 13.11 1.41
C LYS A 100 0.34 12.52 2.60
N THR A 101 -0.60 11.62 2.33
CA THR A 101 -1.49 11.04 3.36
C THR A 101 -1.66 9.53 3.23
N SER A 102 -1.56 8.97 2.03
CA SER A 102 -1.80 7.55 1.74
C SER A 102 -0.49 6.80 1.50
N GLY A 103 -0.33 5.64 2.13
CA GLY A 103 0.76 4.72 1.82
C GLY A 103 0.60 4.06 0.45
N GLY A 104 -0.61 3.64 0.09
CA GLY A 104 -0.91 3.12 -1.26
C GLY A 104 -0.59 4.12 -2.37
N ALA A 105 -0.78 5.42 -2.12
CA ALA A 105 -0.40 6.45 -3.10
C ALA A 105 1.12 6.50 -3.35
N ARG A 106 1.92 6.28 -2.31
CA ARG A 106 3.38 6.23 -2.42
C ARG A 106 3.81 4.97 -3.17
N TRP A 107 3.22 3.82 -2.89
CA TRP A 107 3.44 2.60 -3.68
C TRP A 107 3.05 2.79 -5.16
N ASN A 108 1.89 3.38 -5.45
CA ASN A 108 1.46 3.70 -6.82
C ASN A 108 2.46 4.59 -7.56
N TYR A 109 2.93 5.66 -6.89
CA TYR A 109 3.93 6.57 -7.44
C TYR A 109 5.25 5.85 -7.74
N LEU A 110 5.75 5.06 -6.80
CA LEU A 110 7.03 4.36 -6.94
C LEU A 110 6.96 3.24 -7.98
N ALA A 111 5.81 2.57 -8.13
CA ALA A 111 5.57 1.61 -9.20
C ALA A 111 5.69 2.26 -10.58
N ALA A 112 5.03 3.42 -10.79
CA ALA A 112 5.12 4.17 -12.04
C ALA A 112 6.55 4.69 -12.30
N TRP A 113 7.25 5.16 -11.25
CA TRP A 113 8.64 5.61 -11.37
C TRP A 113 9.59 4.46 -11.70
N GLY A 114 9.48 3.32 -11.00
CA GLY A 114 10.28 2.13 -11.25
C GLY A 114 10.05 1.55 -12.65
N TYR A 115 8.81 1.56 -13.13
CA TYR A 115 8.50 1.26 -14.53
C TYR A 115 9.25 2.17 -15.50
N ALA A 116 9.21 3.48 -15.27
CA ALA A 116 9.88 4.44 -16.14
C ALA A 116 11.40 4.18 -16.21
N LEU A 117 12.04 3.88 -15.08
CA LEU A 117 13.47 3.51 -15.02
C LEU A 117 13.76 2.19 -15.74
N ASP A 118 12.91 1.17 -15.57
CA ASP A 118 13.05 -0.14 -16.23
C ASP A 118 12.92 -0.04 -17.76
N GLN A 119 12.16 0.94 -18.27
CA GLN A 119 12.11 1.29 -19.70
C GLN A 119 13.37 2.03 -20.20
N GLY A 120 14.42 2.14 -19.39
CA GLY A 120 15.69 2.75 -19.76
C GLY A 120 15.72 4.28 -19.65
N ARG A 121 14.73 4.89 -18.97
CA ARG A 121 14.75 6.33 -18.69
C ARG A 121 15.70 6.61 -17.52
N ASP A 122 16.34 7.77 -17.54
CA ASP A 122 17.07 8.27 -16.39
C ASP A 122 16.10 8.89 -15.35
N ALA A 123 16.64 9.39 -14.24
CA ALA A 123 15.83 10.00 -13.18
C ALA A 123 15.00 11.20 -13.66
N ALA A 124 15.51 11.98 -14.61
CA ALA A 124 14.77 13.11 -15.20
C ALA A 124 13.61 12.60 -16.06
N GLY A 125 13.85 11.61 -16.91
CA GLY A 125 12.83 10.96 -17.73
C GLY A 125 11.76 10.24 -16.91
N ALA A 126 12.13 9.64 -15.77
CA ALA A 126 11.18 9.05 -14.83
C ALA A 126 10.31 10.13 -14.15
N ARG A 127 10.91 11.25 -13.74
CA ARG A 127 10.18 12.40 -13.22
C ARG A 127 9.17 12.94 -14.24
N ASP A 128 9.57 13.08 -15.50
CA ASP A 128 8.69 13.58 -16.55
C ASP A 128 7.55 12.60 -16.86
N PHE A 129 7.82 11.29 -16.83
CA PHE A 129 6.80 10.27 -16.98
C PHE A 129 5.75 10.34 -15.87
N VAL A 130 6.20 10.39 -14.60
CA VAL A 130 5.28 10.52 -13.46
C VAL A 130 4.57 11.88 -13.47
N LYS A 131 5.21 12.94 -13.95
CA LYS A 131 4.56 14.24 -14.15
C LYS A 131 3.41 14.14 -15.17
N ALA A 132 3.63 13.48 -16.30
CA ALA A 132 2.58 13.25 -17.29
C ALA A 132 1.44 12.39 -16.72
N LEU A 133 1.75 11.38 -15.90
CA LEU A 133 0.75 10.57 -15.18
C LEU A 133 -0.12 11.46 -14.27
N PHE A 134 0.48 12.28 -13.42
CA PHE A 134 -0.26 13.13 -12.49
C PHE A 134 -1.01 14.27 -13.19
N ALA A 135 -0.62 14.69 -14.39
CA ALA A 135 -1.42 15.60 -15.21
C ALA A 135 -2.78 14.99 -15.63
N ASN A 136 -2.87 13.66 -15.67
CA ASN A 136 -4.10 12.91 -15.92
C ASN A 136 -4.89 12.55 -14.65
N VAL A 137 -4.46 13.01 -13.45
CA VAL A 137 -5.13 12.73 -12.17
C VAL A 137 -6.04 13.90 -11.77
N PRO A 138 -7.38 13.76 -11.84
CA PRO A 138 -8.29 14.86 -11.54
C PRO A 138 -8.56 15.05 -10.04
N VAL A 139 -8.37 14.01 -9.22
CA VAL A 139 -8.71 13.99 -7.79
C VAL A 139 -7.66 13.17 -7.03
N LEU A 140 -7.22 13.68 -5.88
CA LEU A 140 -6.31 13.01 -4.96
C LEU A 140 -7.00 12.77 -3.61
N ASP A 141 -7.69 11.63 -3.49
CA ASP A 141 -8.34 11.22 -2.23
C ASP A 141 -7.32 10.97 -1.11
N SER A 142 -7.69 11.20 0.15
CA SER A 142 -6.76 11.10 1.29
C SER A 142 -6.30 9.67 1.64
N GLY A 143 -6.88 8.65 1.01
CA GLY A 143 -6.60 7.24 1.30
C GLY A 143 -7.09 6.33 0.17
N ALA A 144 -6.52 5.12 0.09
CA ALA A 144 -6.82 4.16 -0.98
C ALA A 144 -8.31 3.83 -1.09
N ARG A 145 -9.01 3.56 0.02
CA ARG A 145 -10.47 3.29 -0.01
C ARG A 145 -11.30 4.47 -0.51
N GLY A 146 -10.83 5.70 -0.30
CA GLY A 146 -11.43 6.91 -0.86
C GLY A 146 -11.33 6.92 -2.39
N ALA A 147 -10.13 6.64 -2.92
CA ALA A 147 -9.88 6.50 -4.35
C ALA A 147 -10.72 5.37 -4.98
N THR A 148 -10.82 4.21 -4.31
CA THR A 148 -11.71 3.12 -4.71
C THR A 148 -13.16 3.60 -4.80
N THR A 149 -13.67 4.27 -3.77
CA THR A 149 -15.03 4.85 -3.76
C THR A 149 -15.24 5.83 -4.93
N THR A 150 -14.29 6.71 -5.18
CA THR A 150 -14.32 7.67 -6.30
C THR A 150 -14.41 6.97 -7.66
N PHE A 151 -13.63 5.92 -7.88
CA PHE A 151 -13.63 5.19 -9.14
C PHE A 151 -14.88 4.32 -9.33
N VAL A 152 -15.16 3.51 -8.31
CA VAL A 152 -16.12 2.42 -8.33
C VAL A 152 -17.55 2.91 -8.11
N GLN A 153 -17.78 3.67 -7.03
CA GLN A 153 -19.13 4.08 -6.65
C GLN A 153 -19.54 5.40 -7.31
N ARG A 154 -18.61 6.36 -7.44
CA ARG A 154 -18.90 7.68 -8.05
C ARG A 154 -18.70 7.69 -9.57
N GLY A 155 -18.14 6.63 -10.15
CA GLY A 155 -17.96 6.52 -11.59
C GLY A 155 -16.99 7.54 -12.19
N ILE A 156 -16.02 8.03 -11.41
CA ILE A 156 -15.04 9.02 -11.87
C ILE A 156 -13.77 8.31 -12.33
N GLY A 157 -13.22 8.70 -13.49
CA GLY A 157 -11.98 8.15 -14.02
C GLY A 157 -12.17 6.97 -14.96
N ASP A 158 -11.11 6.63 -15.69
CA ASP A 158 -11.05 5.52 -16.65
C ASP A 158 -10.30 4.31 -16.08
N VAL A 159 -9.36 4.56 -15.16
CA VAL A 159 -8.52 3.57 -14.51
C VAL A 159 -8.18 4.00 -13.09
N LEU A 160 -8.14 3.04 -12.17
CA LEU A 160 -7.68 3.20 -10.79
C LEU A 160 -6.33 2.49 -10.62
N LEU A 161 -5.34 3.21 -10.09
CA LEU A 161 -4.13 2.60 -9.53
C LEU A 161 -4.49 2.01 -8.17
N ALA A 162 -4.69 0.69 -8.14
CA ALA A 162 -5.26 -0.02 -7.01
C ALA A 162 -4.21 -0.89 -6.34
N TRP A 163 -4.31 -1.00 -5.01
CA TRP A 163 -3.84 -2.20 -4.34
C TRP A 163 -4.52 -3.42 -4.95
N GLU A 164 -3.77 -4.49 -5.17
CA GLU A 164 -4.31 -5.74 -5.72
C GLU A 164 -5.50 -6.26 -4.90
N ASN A 165 -5.41 -6.20 -3.57
CA ASN A 165 -6.51 -6.64 -2.70
C ASN A 165 -7.78 -5.80 -2.86
N GLU A 166 -7.66 -4.48 -3.10
CA GLU A 166 -8.82 -3.61 -3.36
C GLU A 166 -9.42 -3.88 -4.75
N ALA A 167 -8.58 -4.17 -5.76
CA ALA A 167 -9.04 -4.50 -7.10
C ALA A 167 -9.78 -5.84 -7.13
N LEU A 168 -9.23 -6.88 -6.49
CA LEU A 168 -9.86 -8.19 -6.35
C LEU A 168 -11.15 -8.10 -5.55
N LEU A 169 -11.16 -7.33 -4.45
CA LEU A 169 -12.37 -7.07 -3.67
C LEU A 169 -13.46 -6.40 -4.51
N ALA A 170 -13.11 -5.37 -5.29
CA ALA A 170 -14.07 -4.65 -6.13
C ALA A 170 -14.71 -5.57 -7.19
N VAL A 171 -13.93 -6.43 -7.83
CA VAL A 171 -14.43 -7.43 -8.80
C VAL A 171 -15.32 -8.47 -8.11
N ASN A 172 -14.94 -8.92 -6.91
CA ASN A 172 -15.69 -9.94 -6.18
C ASN A 172 -17.01 -9.40 -5.59
N GLU A 173 -17.03 -8.20 -5.02
CA GLU A 173 -18.22 -7.62 -4.38
C GLU A 173 -19.24 -7.07 -5.40
N LEU A 174 -18.77 -6.49 -6.51
CA LEU A 174 -19.64 -5.82 -7.49
C LEU A 174 -19.92 -6.67 -8.72
N GLY A 175 -19.30 -7.84 -8.79
CA GLY A 175 -19.43 -8.79 -9.87
C GLY A 175 -18.43 -8.52 -11.01
N PRO A 176 -18.07 -9.58 -11.76
CA PRO A 176 -17.08 -9.52 -12.84
C PRO A 176 -17.55 -8.68 -14.04
N ASP A 177 -18.81 -8.23 -14.05
CA ASP A 177 -19.40 -7.46 -15.14
C ASP A 177 -19.21 -5.95 -15.01
N ALA A 178 -18.67 -5.46 -13.88
CA ALA A 178 -18.46 -4.04 -13.65
C ALA A 178 -17.04 -3.56 -14.00
N PHE A 179 -16.03 -4.39 -13.70
CA PHE A 179 -14.62 -4.02 -13.81
C PHE A 179 -13.77 -5.18 -14.33
N ASP A 180 -12.66 -4.84 -14.97
CA ASP A 180 -11.60 -5.79 -15.30
C ASP A 180 -10.29 -5.35 -14.62
N ILE A 181 -9.43 -6.31 -14.27
CA ILE A 181 -8.09 -6.05 -13.74
C ILE A 181 -7.10 -6.19 -14.89
N VAL A 182 -6.29 -5.15 -15.09
CA VAL A 182 -5.15 -5.15 -15.98
C VAL A 182 -3.89 -5.25 -15.11
N VAL A 183 -3.13 -6.32 -15.34
CA VAL A 183 -1.86 -6.57 -14.67
C VAL A 183 -0.75 -5.92 -15.49
N PRO A 184 -0.05 -4.89 -14.96
CA PRO A 184 0.99 -4.21 -15.71
C PRO A 184 2.21 -5.13 -15.93
N SER A 185 3.08 -4.77 -16.88
CA SER A 185 4.29 -5.56 -17.18
C SER A 185 5.33 -5.56 -16.05
N LEU A 186 5.27 -4.56 -15.19
CA LEU A 186 6.10 -4.39 -14.01
C LEU A 186 5.28 -3.72 -12.91
N SER A 187 5.46 -4.15 -11.67
CA SER A 187 4.94 -3.45 -10.51
C SER A 187 5.92 -3.55 -9.34
N ILE A 188 5.53 -3.01 -8.19
CA ILE A 188 6.35 -3.01 -6.97
C ILE A 188 5.83 -4.05 -5.99
N LEU A 189 6.74 -4.77 -5.33
CA LEU A 189 6.41 -5.59 -4.16
C LEU A 189 6.09 -4.65 -3.00
N ALA A 190 4.82 -4.62 -2.62
CA ALA A 190 4.38 -3.81 -1.49
C ALA A 190 4.32 -4.68 -0.23
N GLU A 191 4.96 -4.20 0.84
CA GLU A 191 5.14 -4.91 2.11
C GLU A 191 4.54 -4.08 3.26
N PRO A 192 3.25 -4.28 3.59
CA PRO A 192 2.59 -3.60 4.71
C PRO A 192 3.09 -4.16 6.06
N PRO A 193 3.82 -3.38 6.86
CA PRO A 193 4.39 -3.89 8.08
C PRO A 193 3.50 -3.70 9.30
N VAL A 194 3.79 -4.48 10.33
CA VAL A 194 3.12 -4.45 11.63
C VAL A 194 4.13 -4.25 12.75
N ALA A 195 3.74 -3.58 13.83
CA ALA A 195 4.60 -3.40 15.00
C ALA A 195 3.77 -3.25 16.28
N VAL A 196 4.33 -3.72 17.40
CA VAL A 196 3.82 -3.47 18.75
C VAL A 196 4.32 -2.11 19.22
N VAL A 197 3.44 -1.21 19.67
CA VAL A 197 3.83 0.11 20.18
C VAL A 197 4.25 -0.01 21.65
N ASP A 198 5.55 -0.23 21.85
CA ASP A 198 6.18 -0.55 23.14
C ASP A 198 5.66 0.32 24.31
N ARG A 199 5.70 1.65 24.15
CA ARG A 199 5.29 2.58 25.21
C ARG A 199 3.83 2.40 25.63
N VAL A 200 2.94 2.10 24.67
CA VAL A 200 1.50 1.95 24.93
C VAL A 200 1.23 0.62 25.61
N VAL A 201 1.78 -0.47 25.07
CA VAL A 201 1.50 -1.80 25.62
C VAL A 201 2.10 -2.01 27.01
N ASP A 202 3.21 -1.34 27.32
CA ASP A 202 3.79 -1.35 28.66
C ASP A 202 2.95 -0.53 29.64
N ALA A 203 2.39 0.60 29.20
CA ALA A 203 1.49 1.41 30.02
C ALA A 203 0.13 0.73 30.28
N HIS A 204 -0.40 0.02 29.29
CA HIS A 204 -1.69 -0.68 29.37
C HIS A 204 -1.58 -2.11 29.94
N GLY A 205 -0.37 -2.66 30.03
CA GLY A 205 -0.16 -4.05 30.45
C GLY A 205 -0.61 -5.09 29.42
N THR A 206 -0.66 -4.71 28.14
CA THR A 206 -1.23 -5.49 27.03
C THR A 206 -0.16 -6.16 26.15
N ARG A 207 1.14 -6.02 26.46
CA ARG A 207 2.25 -6.51 25.63
C ARG A 207 2.07 -7.95 25.16
N LYS A 208 1.78 -8.87 26.09
CA LYS A 208 1.63 -10.30 25.77
C LYS A 208 0.51 -10.55 24.74
N VAL A 209 -0.62 -9.86 24.86
CA VAL A 209 -1.75 -10.04 23.94
C VAL A 209 -1.53 -9.32 22.61
N ALA A 210 -0.85 -8.18 22.61
CA ALA A 210 -0.45 -7.46 21.40
C ALA A 210 0.56 -8.27 20.56
N GLU A 211 1.57 -8.85 21.21
CA GLU A 211 2.54 -9.74 20.56
C GLU A 211 1.86 -11.01 20.04
N ALA A 212 0.97 -11.63 20.82
CA ALA A 212 0.21 -12.79 20.36
C ALA A 212 -0.68 -12.46 19.15
N TYR A 213 -1.33 -11.29 19.15
CA TYR A 213 -2.15 -10.82 18.03
C TYR A 213 -1.33 -10.67 16.74
N LEU A 214 -0.15 -10.06 16.79
CA LEU A 214 0.70 -9.91 15.60
C LEU A 214 1.33 -11.24 15.16
N ASN A 215 1.77 -12.09 16.09
CA ASN A 215 2.28 -13.42 15.76
C ASN A 215 1.22 -14.31 15.12
N PHE A 216 -0.05 -14.17 15.50
CA PHE A 216 -1.16 -14.92 14.89
C PHE A 216 -1.27 -14.66 13.38
N LEU A 217 -0.92 -13.47 12.91
CA LEU A 217 -0.93 -13.13 11.48
C LEU A 217 0.00 -14.03 10.65
N TYR A 218 1.05 -14.59 11.27
CA TYR A 218 2.03 -15.47 10.62
C TYR A 218 1.65 -16.96 10.71
N THR A 219 0.60 -17.32 11.45
CA THR A 219 0.14 -18.71 11.53
C THR A 219 -0.54 -19.13 10.23
N PRO A 220 -0.63 -20.45 9.92
CA PRO A 220 -1.37 -20.92 8.75
C PRO A 220 -2.81 -20.40 8.69
N GLU A 221 -3.49 -20.23 9.84
CA GLU A 221 -4.83 -19.65 9.92
C GLU A 221 -4.84 -18.16 9.56
N GLY A 222 -3.91 -17.37 10.12
CA GLY A 222 -3.75 -15.95 9.78
C GLY A 222 -3.43 -15.73 8.30
N GLN A 223 -2.59 -16.60 7.74
CA GLN A 223 -2.22 -16.58 6.31
C GLN A 223 -3.39 -16.97 5.41
N GLU A 224 -4.19 -17.96 5.80
CA GLU A 224 -5.42 -18.34 5.09
C GLU A 224 -6.44 -17.20 5.10
N LEU A 225 -6.57 -16.46 6.22
CA LEU A 225 -7.40 -15.26 6.30
C LEU A 225 -6.86 -14.14 5.40
N ALA A 226 -5.55 -13.90 5.37
CA ALA A 226 -4.93 -12.92 4.49
C ALA A 226 -5.26 -13.22 3.02
N ALA A 227 -5.08 -14.47 2.58
CA ALA A 227 -5.38 -14.92 1.23
C ALA A 227 -6.88 -14.78 0.89
N ARG A 228 -7.77 -15.18 1.81
CA ARG A 228 -9.23 -15.02 1.65
C ARG A 228 -9.65 -13.56 1.48
N HIS A 229 -8.91 -12.64 2.09
CA HIS A 229 -9.11 -11.19 1.97
C HIS A 229 -8.21 -10.56 0.90
N PHE A 230 -7.73 -11.35 -0.06
CA PHE A 230 -7.01 -10.93 -1.26
C PHE A 230 -5.63 -10.31 -1.03
N TYR A 231 -5.00 -10.58 0.11
CA TYR A 231 -3.59 -10.26 0.35
C TYR A 231 -2.72 -11.48 0.02
N ARG A 232 -1.53 -11.28 -0.55
CA ARG A 232 -0.64 -12.39 -0.91
C ARG A 232 -0.01 -12.97 0.38
N PRO A 233 -0.32 -14.22 0.76
CA PRO A 233 0.28 -14.85 1.93
C PRO A 233 1.76 -15.15 1.70
N ARG A 234 2.55 -15.16 2.77
CA ARG A 234 3.96 -15.59 2.77
C ARG A 234 4.14 -17.07 3.05
N ASP A 235 3.18 -17.71 3.73
CA ASP A 235 3.20 -19.15 3.92
C ASP A 235 3.14 -19.85 2.54
N PRO A 236 4.14 -20.67 2.19
CA PRO A 236 4.26 -21.23 0.84
C PRO A 236 3.14 -22.24 0.52
N GLU A 237 2.61 -22.95 1.53
CA GLU A 237 1.51 -23.90 1.32
C GLU A 237 0.19 -23.15 1.10
N VAL A 238 -0.07 -22.10 1.87
CA VAL A 238 -1.24 -21.24 1.67
C VAL A 238 -1.14 -20.52 0.32
N ALA A 239 0.02 -19.96 -0.02
CA ALA A 239 0.27 -19.31 -1.30
C ALA A 239 0.00 -20.25 -2.49
N ALA A 240 0.46 -21.50 -2.41
CA ALA A 240 0.20 -22.49 -3.44
C ALA A 240 -1.29 -22.82 -3.59
N ARG A 241 -2.05 -22.92 -2.49
CA ARG A 241 -3.51 -23.17 -2.53
C ARG A 241 -4.29 -22.02 -3.16
N HIS A 242 -3.81 -20.77 -3.00
CA HIS A 242 -4.48 -19.56 -3.47
C HIS A 242 -3.85 -18.96 -4.74
N ALA A 243 -2.91 -19.66 -5.39
CA ALA A 243 -2.17 -19.14 -6.54
C ALA A 243 -3.09 -18.67 -7.68
N ALA A 244 -4.24 -19.33 -7.89
CA ALA A 244 -5.21 -18.94 -8.93
C ALA A 244 -5.88 -17.58 -8.68
N THR A 245 -5.86 -17.08 -7.45
CA THR A 245 -6.44 -15.78 -7.08
C THR A 245 -5.51 -14.62 -7.46
N PHE A 246 -4.20 -14.86 -7.48
CA PHE A 246 -3.20 -13.81 -7.64
C PHE A 246 -2.52 -13.90 -9.00
N PRO A 247 -2.69 -12.91 -9.89
CA PRO A 247 -2.01 -12.93 -11.17
C PRO A 247 -0.49 -12.90 -11.00
N GLU A 248 0.21 -13.58 -11.91
CA GLU A 248 1.65 -13.44 -12.02
C GLU A 248 2.00 -12.04 -12.53
N VAL A 249 2.98 -11.41 -11.88
CA VAL A 249 3.46 -10.07 -12.23
C VAL A 249 4.93 -9.97 -11.87
N ARG A 250 5.72 -9.30 -12.72
CA ARG A 250 7.11 -9.01 -12.40
C ARG A 250 7.16 -7.90 -11.35
N LEU A 251 7.85 -8.15 -10.25
CA LEU A 251 7.94 -7.22 -9.13
C LEU A 251 9.39 -6.82 -8.89
N PHE A 252 9.62 -5.53 -8.67
CA PHE A 252 10.84 -5.03 -8.05
C PHE A 252 10.55 -4.62 -6.60
N THR A 253 11.59 -4.54 -5.77
CA THR A 253 11.46 -4.12 -4.37
C THR A 253 11.86 -2.66 -4.15
N ILE A 254 11.40 -2.09 -3.03
CA ILE A 254 11.80 -0.74 -2.61
C ILE A 254 13.33 -0.62 -2.45
N ASP A 255 13.99 -1.68 -1.98
CA ASP A 255 15.42 -1.69 -1.74
C ASP A 255 16.22 -1.72 -3.05
N GLU A 256 15.82 -2.54 -4.01
CA GLU A 256 16.50 -2.69 -5.31
C GLU A 256 16.51 -1.38 -6.11
N VAL A 257 15.38 -0.68 -6.19
CA VAL A 257 15.23 0.48 -7.09
C VAL A 257 15.48 1.81 -6.37
N PHE A 258 15.09 1.93 -5.10
CA PHE A 258 15.13 3.19 -4.38
C PHE A 258 16.15 3.22 -3.24
N GLY A 259 16.80 2.09 -2.92
CA GLY A 259 17.71 1.99 -1.79
C GLY A 259 17.01 2.08 -0.43
N GLY A 260 15.74 1.67 -0.39
CA GLY A 260 14.95 1.56 0.82
C GLY A 260 14.10 2.79 1.17
N TRP A 261 13.21 2.59 2.14
CA TRP A 261 12.10 3.50 2.43
C TRP A 261 12.53 4.90 2.89
N ARG A 262 13.58 5.02 3.70
CA ARG A 262 14.06 6.32 4.18
C ARG A 262 14.55 7.21 3.04
N LYS A 263 15.31 6.64 2.09
CA LYS A 263 15.78 7.37 0.91
C LYS A 263 14.62 7.73 -0.01
N ALA A 264 13.77 6.76 -0.35
CA ALA A 264 12.60 6.98 -1.19
C ALA A 264 11.69 8.09 -0.65
N GLN A 265 11.41 8.07 0.65
CA GLN A 265 10.56 9.08 1.26
C GLN A 265 11.23 10.46 1.27
N ALA A 266 12.51 10.57 1.65
CA ALA A 266 13.21 11.85 1.70
C ALA A 266 13.28 12.52 0.32
N GLU A 267 13.53 11.73 -0.72
CA GLU A 267 13.68 12.25 -2.09
C GLU A 267 12.33 12.58 -2.73
N HIS A 268 11.36 11.67 -2.65
CA HIS A 268 10.11 11.81 -3.42
C HIS A 268 8.99 12.51 -2.65
N PHE A 269 8.85 12.29 -1.35
CA PHE A 269 7.59 12.57 -0.63
C PHE A 269 7.69 13.60 0.50
N ALA A 270 8.90 13.87 0.99
CA ALA A 270 9.13 14.98 1.93
C ALA A 270 8.66 16.33 1.35
N ASP A 271 8.50 17.32 2.21
CA ASP A 271 8.09 18.66 1.77
C ASP A 271 9.18 19.29 0.88
N GLY A 272 8.77 19.76 -0.30
CA GLY A 272 9.68 20.22 -1.35
C GLY A 272 10.32 19.10 -2.18
N GLY A 273 10.02 17.83 -1.87
CA GLY A 273 10.47 16.66 -2.60
C GLY A 273 9.91 16.59 -4.03
N ILE A 274 10.31 15.55 -4.77
CA ILE A 274 10.00 15.46 -6.21
C ILE A 274 8.49 15.46 -6.47
N PHE A 275 7.67 14.81 -5.63
CA PHE A 275 6.22 14.84 -5.79
C PHE A 275 5.65 16.26 -5.77
N ASP A 276 6.09 17.11 -4.84
CA ASP A 276 5.64 18.50 -4.76
C ASP A 276 6.02 19.28 -6.02
N GLN A 277 7.20 19.03 -6.56
CA GLN A 277 7.66 19.64 -7.82
C GLN A 277 6.88 19.15 -9.04
N ILE A 278 6.31 17.94 -8.99
CA ILE A 278 5.47 17.37 -10.04
C ILE A 278 4.08 18.02 -10.02
N VAL A 279 3.49 18.18 -8.84
CA VAL A 279 2.11 18.68 -8.69
C VAL A 279 2.01 20.19 -8.51
N ALA A 280 3.13 20.90 -8.31
CA ALA A 280 3.17 22.35 -8.33
C ALA A 280 2.63 22.85 -9.68
N LYS A 281 1.57 23.65 -9.62
CA LYS A 281 1.05 24.35 -10.80
C LYS A 281 2.10 25.36 -11.25
N ASN A 282 2.54 25.24 -12.50
CA ASN A 282 3.17 26.37 -13.20
C ASN A 282 2.12 27.48 -13.39
#